data_AF-A0A4R8UYY5-F1
#
_entry.id   AF-A0A4R8UYY5-F1
#
_cell.length_a   1.000
_cell.length_b   1.000
_cell.length_c   1.000
_cell.angle_alpha   90.00
_cell.angle_beta   90.00
_cell.angle_gamma   90.00
#
_symmetry.space_group_name_H-M   'P 1'
#
loop_
_entity.id
_entity.type
_entity.pdbx_description
1 polymer ?
#
loop_
_entity_poly.entity_id
_entity_poly.type
_entity_poly.pdbx_seq_one_letter_code
_entity_poly.pdbx_strand_id
1 'polypeptide(L)'
;MLKVVNGDINVTTPGTVLNGLDIRGLVKIQAANVTIKNSIIRGRTMNGPGALVDNLGGFSNLVVTDTELSPTVASPHANGIYGYNFTATHLDINNVIDGIHVTGSNVLIENSWIHDHMHYLKDPNQGGSPSHDDSIQVQSGNNVKVTGNRLTDSHSAAVQITQDRGVVSNFVYTNNYANNGACTVNIAEKAYGPLKGTIIKDNTFGKDTKVANCAVIAKTTTIIDFQRNYYSDNSTVVIKKG
;
A
#
# COMPACT_ATOMS: atom_id res chain seq x y z
N MET A 1 9.61 17.05 20.43
CA MET A 1 10.68 16.03 20.30
C MET A 1 10.03 14.67 20.51
N LEU A 2 10.28 13.69 19.64
CA LEU A 2 9.72 12.34 19.77
C LEU A 2 10.44 11.54 20.86
N LYS A 3 9.73 10.64 21.53
CA LYS A 3 10.32 9.70 22.50
C LYS A 3 10.88 8.49 21.75
N VAL A 4 12.19 8.27 21.87
CA VAL A 4 12.85 7.10 21.28
C VAL A 4 12.42 5.83 22.00
N VAL A 5 12.02 4.82 21.24
CA VAL A 5 11.76 3.45 21.70
C VAL A 5 12.67 2.50 20.91
N ASN A 6 13.52 1.77 21.61
CA ASN A 6 14.39 0.77 20.99
C ASN A 6 13.72 -0.61 21.06
N GLY A 7 13.74 -1.34 19.95
CA GLY A 7 13.20 -2.69 19.86
C GLY A 7 11.74 -2.74 19.41
N ASP A 8 11.29 -3.96 19.15
CA ASP A 8 9.96 -4.24 18.62
C ASP A 8 8.88 -3.99 19.69
N ILE A 9 7.70 -3.54 19.26
CA ILE A 9 6.53 -3.29 20.11
C ILE A 9 5.45 -4.30 19.72
N ASN A 10 5.09 -5.17 20.65
CA ASN A 10 3.91 -6.04 20.53
C ASN A 10 2.74 -5.38 21.29
N VAL A 11 1.72 -4.93 20.56
CA VAL A 11 0.56 -4.27 21.15
C VAL A 11 -0.52 -5.31 21.48
N THR A 12 -0.56 -5.75 22.73
CA THR A 12 -1.47 -6.82 23.20
C THR A 12 -2.67 -6.30 24.00
N THR A 13 -2.69 -5.01 24.33
CA THR A 13 -3.79 -4.41 25.11
C THR A 13 -4.72 -3.62 24.19
N PRO A 14 -6.04 -3.93 24.15
CA PRO A 14 -7.00 -3.17 23.36
C PRO A 14 -7.04 -1.69 23.76
N GLY A 15 -7.25 -0.80 22.79
CA GLY A 15 -7.31 0.64 23.07
C GLY A 15 -5.94 1.30 23.29
N THR A 16 -4.82 0.58 23.11
CA THR A 16 -3.48 1.16 23.24
C THR A 16 -3.28 2.29 22.24
N VAL A 17 -2.69 3.40 22.72
CA VAL A 17 -2.30 4.54 21.90
C VAL A 17 -0.79 4.70 21.93
N LEU A 18 -0.14 4.53 20.78
CA LEU A 18 1.26 4.85 20.55
C LEU A 18 1.32 6.27 19.95
N ASN A 19 1.81 7.26 20.71
CA ASN A 19 1.78 8.67 20.31
C ASN A 19 3.12 9.35 20.57
N GLY A 20 3.65 10.08 19.59
CA GLY A 20 4.87 10.86 19.77
C GLY A 20 6.15 10.02 19.87
N LEU A 21 6.21 8.89 19.17
CA LEU A 21 7.32 7.92 19.29
C LEU A 21 8.26 7.95 18.08
N ASP A 22 9.55 7.75 18.31
CA ASP A 22 10.54 7.36 17.29
C ASP A 22 10.91 5.89 17.56
N ILE A 23 10.29 4.98 16.81
CA ILE A 23 10.33 3.53 17.06
C ILE A 23 11.43 2.90 16.21
N ARG A 24 12.46 2.36 16.87
CA ARG A 24 13.60 1.64 16.26
C ARG A 24 13.42 0.14 16.36
N GLY A 25 12.26 -0.31 15.89
CA GLY A 25 11.81 -1.70 15.86
C GLY A 25 10.52 -1.82 15.07
N LEU A 26 9.98 -3.03 14.99
CA LEU A 26 8.72 -3.31 14.29
C LEU A 26 7.54 -3.18 15.25
N VAL A 27 6.37 -2.78 14.74
CA VAL A 27 5.13 -2.72 15.52
C VAL A 27 4.21 -3.85 15.10
N LYS A 28 3.97 -4.80 16.01
CA LYS A 28 3.03 -5.90 15.80
C LYS A 28 1.73 -5.65 16.56
N ILE A 29 0.63 -5.65 15.83
CA ILE A 29 -0.71 -5.44 16.38
C ILE A 29 -1.29 -6.79 16.79
N GLN A 30 -1.65 -6.91 18.06
CA GLN A 30 -2.23 -8.10 18.67
C GLN A 30 -3.47 -7.79 19.52
N ALA A 31 -4.10 -6.64 19.27
CA ALA A 31 -5.29 -6.17 19.98
C ALA A 31 -6.11 -5.20 19.13
N ALA A 32 -7.40 -5.09 19.43
CA ALA A 32 -8.32 -4.19 18.73
C ALA A 32 -8.21 -2.72 19.21
N ASN A 33 -8.71 -1.80 18.40
CA ASN A 33 -8.80 -0.36 18.70
C ASN A 33 -7.45 0.29 19.04
N VAL A 34 -6.38 -0.16 18.38
CA VAL A 34 -5.05 0.41 18.56
C VAL A 34 -4.92 1.67 17.70
N THR A 35 -4.32 2.73 18.25
CA THR A 35 -3.97 3.94 17.50
C THR A 35 -2.47 4.17 17.53
N ILE A 36 -1.86 4.38 16.37
CA ILE A 36 -0.50 4.89 16.21
C ILE A 36 -0.60 6.29 15.61
N LYS A 37 0.00 7.29 16.26
CA LYS A 37 -0.04 8.68 15.76
C LYS A 37 1.17 9.53 16.07
N ASN A 38 1.40 10.59 15.30
CA ASN A 38 2.47 11.58 15.50
C ASN A 38 3.83 10.90 15.73
N SER A 39 4.16 9.88 14.96
CA SER A 39 5.31 9.00 15.23
C SER A 39 6.16 8.80 13.99
N ILE A 40 7.38 8.28 14.18
CA ILE A 40 8.23 7.75 13.11
C ILE A 40 8.52 6.30 13.44
N ILE A 41 8.33 5.40 12.47
CA ILE A 41 8.67 3.98 12.59
C ILE A 41 9.85 3.71 11.67
N ARG A 42 11.02 3.52 12.29
CA ARG A 42 12.31 3.31 11.64
C ARG A 42 12.67 1.85 11.44
N GLY A 43 11.93 0.96 12.09
CA GLY A 43 12.24 -0.46 12.08
C GLY A 43 13.59 -0.77 12.72
N ARG A 44 14.04 -1.99 12.45
CA ARG A 44 15.38 -2.51 12.78
C ARG A 44 15.93 -3.22 11.55
N THR A 45 17.16 -3.71 11.63
CA THR A 45 17.68 -4.64 10.61
C THR A 45 16.73 -5.83 10.44
N MET A 46 16.33 -6.06 9.19
CA MET A 46 15.44 -7.15 8.80
C MET A 46 16.28 -8.37 8.37
N ASN A 47 15.93 -9.54 8.90
CA ASN A 47 16.61 -10.82 8.61
C ASN A 47 15.72 -11.75 7.75
N GLY A 48 14.64 -11.20 7.19
CA GLY A 48 13.62 -11.88 6.41
C GLY A 48 12.41 -10.95 6.21
N PRO A 49 11.49 -11.26 5.27
CA PRO A 49 10.36 -10.41 4.93
C PRO A 49 9.55 -9.99 6.16
N GLY A 50 9.24 -8.70 6.25
CA GLY A 50 8.48 -8.15 7.36
C GLY A 50 7.88 -6.79 7.05
N ALA A 51 7.13 -6.25 8.00
CA ALA A 51 6.50 -4.94 7.90
C ALA A 51 6.88 -4.07 9.10
N LEU A 52 6.97 -2.76 8.88
CA LEU A 52 7.13 -1.78 9.96
C LEU A 52 5.89 -1.77 10.88
N VAL A 53 4.70 -1.96 10.31
CA VAL A 53 3.45 -2.21 11.04
C VAL A 53 2.79 -3.50 10.53
N ASP A 54 2.65 -4.49 11.40
CA ASP A 54 2.02 -5.78 11.11
C ASP A 54 0.66 -5.88 11.82
N ASN A 55 -0.41 -5.96 11.04
CA ASN A 55 -1.76 -6.36 11.47
C ASN A 55 -2.29 -7.54 10.64
N LEU A 56 -1.44 -8.51 10.33
CA LEU A 56 -1.82 -9.76 9.64
C LEU A 56 -2.85 -10.57 10.44
N GLY A 57 -2.87 -10.42 11.76
CA GLY A 57 -3.90 -10.99 12.63
C GLY A 57 -5.30 -10.40 12.40
N GLY A 58 -5.41 -9.28 11.68
CA GLY A 58 -6.69 -8.67 11.32
C GLY A 58 -7.43 -8.05 12.51
N PHE A 59 -6.71 -7.61 13.54
CA PHE A 59 -7.34 -6.98 14.69
C PHE A 59 -8.07 -5.71 14.26
N SER A 60 -9.29 -5.54 14.77
CA SER A 60 -10.19 -4.51 14.29
C SER A 60 -9.79 -3.10 14.71
N ASN A 61 -10.17 -2.12 13.88
CA ASN A 61 -10.08 -0.70 14.18
C ASN A 61 -8.65 -0.22 14.50
N LEU A 62 -7.66 -0.74 13.78
CA LEU A 62 -6.32 -0.14 13.80
C LEU A 62 -6.38 1.22 13.11
N VAL A 63 -5.86 2.26 13.77
CA VAL A 63 -5.67 3.59 13.18
C VAL A 63 -4.19 3.90 13.17
N VAL A 64 -3.64 4.24 12.02
CA VAL A 64 -2.29 4.77 11.85
C VAL A 64 -2.43 6.13 11.19
N THR A 65 -2.01 7.20 11.86
CA THR A 65 -2.22 8.55 11.33
C THR A 65 -1.09 9.51 11.65
N ASP A 66 -0.83 10.50 10.78
CA ASP A 66 0.20 11.52 11.00
C ASP A 66 1.55 10.88 11.39
N THR A 67 1.95 9.83 10.66
CA THR A 67 3.08 8.95 11.02
C THR A 67 3.95 8.67 9.80
N GLU A 68 5.27 8.75 9.99
CA GLU A 68 6.26 8.41 8.98
C GLU A 68 6.72 6.94 9.15
N LEU A 69 6.77 6.18 8.06
CA LEU A 69 7.34 4.84 7.99
C LEU A 69 8.55 4.90 7.05
N SER A 70 9.74 4.92 7.62
CA SER A 70 11.00 5.08 6.87
C SER A 70 12.09 4.21 7.51
N PRO A 71 12.36 3.01 6.99
CA PRO A 71 13.32 2.11 7.62
C PRO A 71 14.73 2.70 7.55
N THR A 72 15.45 2.70 8.68
CA THR A 72 16.82 3.25 8.74
C THR A 72 17.87 2.36 8.08
N VAL A 73 17.54 1.10 7.84
CA VAL A 73 18.42 0.13 7.19
C VAL A 73 17.72 -0.39 5.93
N ALA A 74 18.29 -0.05 4.78
CA ALA A 74 17.81 -0.54 3.49
C ALA A 74 17.81 -2.08 3.46
N SER A 75 16.70 -2.67 3.03
CA SER A 75 16.54 -4.12 3.01
C SER A 75 15.49 -4.56 1.98
N PRO A 76 15.75 -5.62 1.19
CA PRO A 76 14.73 -6.20 0.31
C PRO A 76 13.54 -6.80 1.07
N HIS A 77 13.61 -6.85 2.39
CA HIS A 77 12.58 -7.43 3.25
C HIS A 77 11.62 -6.41 3.87
N ALA A 78 11.91 -5.11 3.77
CA ALA A 78 11.22 -4.09 4.52
C ALA A 78 9.98 -3.58 3.77
N ASN A 79 8.80 -3.86 4.29
CA ASN A 79 7.53 -3.32 3.83
C ASN A 79 6.97 -2.31 4.86
N GLY A 80 6.07 -1.42 4.45
CA GLY A 80 5.43 -0.46 5.35
C GLY A 80 4.39 -1.13 6.25
N ILE A 81 3.13 -1.20 5.80
CA ILE A 81 2.02 -1.80 6.55
C ILE A 81 1.60 -3.13 5.92
N TYR A 82 1.33 -4.16 6.72
CA TYR A 82 0.82 -5.45 6.23
C TYR A 82 -0.39 -5.89 7.04
N GLY A 83 -1.55 -6.13 6.41
CA GLY A 83 -2.74 -6.62 7.12
C GLY A 83 -4.06 -6.11 6.54
N TYR A 84 -5.06 -5.97 7.41
CA TYR A 84 -6.40 -5.46 7.09
C TYR A 84 -7.12 -4.92 8.34
N ASN A 85 -8.38 -4.48 8.23
CA ASN A 85 -9.14 -3.81 9.30
C ASN A 85 -8.44 -2.56 9.88
N PHE A 86 -7.91 -1.70 9.01
CA PHE A 86 -7.19 -0.50 9.42
C PHE A 86 -7.58 0.75 8.62
N THR A 87 -7.35 1.90 9.25
CA THR A 87 -7.34 3.23 8.61
C THR A 87 -5.92 3.80 8.66
N ALA A 88 -5.41 4.20 7.51
CA ALA A 88 -4.10 4.82 7.31
C ALA A 88 -4.31 6.23 6.72
N THR A 89 -4.02 7.28 7.50
CA THR A 89 -4.32 8.66 7.10
C THR A 89 -3.16 9.62 7.34
N HIS A 90 -2.80 10.45 6.36
CA HIS A 90 -1.64 11.36 6.45
C HIS A 90 -0.33 10.63 6.78
N LEU A 91 -0.10 9.50 6.11
CA LEU A 91 1.16 8.80 6.24
C LEU A 91 2.17 9.32 5.24
N ASP A 92 3.44 9.30 5.64
CA ASP A 92 4.60 9.40 4.78
C ASP A 92 5.28 8.03 4.82
N ILE A 93 5.22 7.27 3.74
CA ILE A 93 5.82 5.94 3.66
C ILE A 93 6.87 5.97 2.55
N ASN A 94 8.12 5.79 2.95
CA ASN A 94 9.25 5.88 2.04
C ASN A 94 10.32 4.84 2.33
N ASN A 95 11.19 4.60 1.34
CA ASN A 95 12.31 3.66 1.45
C ASN A 95 11.91 2.25 1.90
N VAL A 96 10.76 1.77 1.45
CA VAL A 96 10.27 0.39 1.63
C VAL A 96 10.17 -0.31 0.26
N ILE A 97 10.05 -1.65 0.24
CA ILE A 97 9.72 -2.42 -0.97
C ILE A 97 8.25 -2.20 -1.30
N ASP A 98 7.33 -2.81 -0.55
CA ASP A 98 5.90 -2.49 -0.65
C ASP A 98 5.51 -1.46 0.41
N GLY A 99 4.73 -0.46 0.00
CA GLY A 99 4.20 0.55 0.91
C GLY A 99 3.16 -0.06 1.86
N ILE A 100 2.07 -0.54 1.30
CA ILE A 100 0.97 -1.16 2.06
C ILE A 100 0.51 -2.43 1.37
N HIS A 101 0.50 -3.53 2.12
CA HIS A 101 0.07 -4.83 1.66
C HIS A 101 -1.24 -5.24 2.35
N VAL A 102 -2.33 -5.25 1.59
CA VAL A 102 -3.69 -5.56 2.04
C VAL A 102 -4.02 -7.04 1.82
N THR A 103 -4.37 -7.73 2.89
CA THR A 103 -4.67 -9.18 2.89
C THR A 103 -6.09 -9.53 3.34
N GLY A 104 -6.96 -8.54 3.42
CA GLY A 104 -8.33 -8.72 3.88
C GLY A 104 -9.16 -7.44 3.76
N SER A 105 -10.27 -7.40 4.49
CA SER A 105 -11.33 -6.40 4.31
C SER A 105 -11.17 -5.15 5.16
N ASN A 106 -12.00 -4.14 4.87
CA ASN A 106 -12.18 -2.91 5.67
C ASN A 106 -10.88 -2.12 5.84
N VAL A 107 -10.35 -1.66 4.71
CA VAL A 107 -9.15 -0.84 4.68
C VAL A 107 -9.46 0.53 4.08
N LEU A 108 -9.02 1.58 4.76
CA LEU A 108 -9.01 2.94 4.25
C LEU A 108 -7.57 3.45 4.23
N ILE A 109 -7.10 3.88 3.05
CA ILE A 109 -5.82 4.55 2.85
C ILE A 109 -6.13 5.93 2.28
N GLU A 110 -5.88 6.98 3.05
CA GLU A 110 -6.36 8.31 2.77
C GLU A 110 -5.29 9.38 2.95
N ASN A 111 -5.24 10.35 2.02
CA ASN A 111 -4.41 11.56 2.11
C ASN A 111 -2.94 11.29 2.51
N SER A 112 -2.37 10.18 2.03
CA SER A 112 -1.01 9.74 2.35
C SER A 112 -0.10 9.87 1.15
N TRP A 113 1.22 9.96 1.40
CA TRP A 113 2.25 9.92 0.38
C TRP A 113 3.07 8.64 0.53
N ILE A 114 3.11 7.84 -0.54
CA ILE A 114 3.94 6.63 -0.61
C ILE A 114 4.91 6.82 -1.78
N HIS A 115 6.22 6.79 -1.50
CA HIS A 115 7.25 7.22 -2.46
C HIS A 115 8.63 6.63 -2.15
N ASP A 116 9.62 6.95 -3.00
CA ASP A 116 11.02 6.55 -2.84
C ASP A 116 11.20 5.06 -2.49
N HIS A 117 10.47 4.21 -3.23
CA HIS A 117 10.51 2.77 -3.06
C HIS A 117 11.94 2.24 -3.25
N MET A 118 12.32 1.28 -2.40
CA MET A 118 13.51 0.49 -2.65
C MET A 118 13.25 -0.45 -3.83
N HIS A 119 14.24 -0.61 -4.69
CA HIS A 119 14.18 -1.54 -5.80
C HIS A 119 15.52 -2.24 -5.96
N TYR A 120 15.52 -3.57 -5.90
CA TYR A 120 16.71 -4.39 -6.10
C TYR A 120 16.59 -5.13 -7.43
N LEU A 121 17.63 -5.07 -8.27
CA LEU A 121 17.65 -5.83 -9.53
C LEU A 121 17.76 -7.35 -9.33
N LYS A 122 18.22 -7.76 -8.14
CA LYS A 122 18.33 -9.16 -7.71
C LYS A 122 17.81 -9.27 -6.29
N ASP A 123 16.51 -9.45 -6.16
CA ASP A 123 15.82 -9.59 -4.90
C ASP A 123 15.77 -11.07 -4.48
N PRO A 124 16.36 -11.46 -3.33
CA PRO A 124 16.29 -12.83 -2.86
C PRO A 124 14.85 -13.29 -2.57
N ASN A 125 13.94 -12.38 -2.24
CA ASN A 125 12.52 -12.71 -2.00
C ASN A 125 11.76 -12.99 -3.30
N GLN A 126 12.33 -12.61 -4.45
CA GLN A 126 11.81 -12.91 -5.79
C GLN A 126 12.65 -13.96 -6.53
N GLY A 127 13.42 -14.78 -5.80
CA GLY A 127 14.25 -15.82 -6.40
C GLY A 127 15.39 -15.28 -7.26
N GLY A 128 15.85 -14.05 -7.01
CA GLY A 128 16.92 -13.38 -7.73
C GLY A 128 16.48 -12.56 -8.94
N SER A 129 15.18 -12.44 -9.20
CA SER A 129 14.63 -11.47 -10.15
C SER A 129 14.51 -10.07 -9.51
N PRO A 130 14.19 -9.01 -10.27
CA PRO A 130 13.98 -7.69 -9.70
C PRO A 130 12.85 -7.66 -8.66
N SER A 131 12.97 -6.77 -7.66
CA SER A 131 11.95 -6.56 -6.64
C SER A 131 10.58 -6.27 -7.24
N HIS A 132 9.54 -6.74 -6.56
CA HIS A 132 8.20 -6.25 -6.76
C HIS A 132 7.95 -5.17 -5.71
N ASP A 133 8.06 -3.90 -6.10
CA ASP A 133 7.84 -2.74 -5.23
C ASP A 133 6.56 -2.02 -5.63
N ASP A 134 5.47 -2.34 -4.92
CA ASP A 134 4.15 -1.73 -5.11
C ASP A 134 3.87 -0.68 -4.01
N SER A 135 3.30 0.48 -4.36
CA SER A 135 2.85 1.41 -3.30
C SER A 135 1.74 0.78 -2.47
N ILE A 136 0.78 0.12 -3.13
CA ILE A 136 -0.30 -0.63 -2.48
C ILE A 136 -0.51 -1.96 -3.21
N GLN A 137 -0.31 -3.08 -2.52
CA GLN A 137 -0.66 -4.40 -3.02
C GLN A 137 -1.94 -4.91 -2.35
N VAL A 138 -2.91 -5.43 -3.12
CA VAL A 138 -4.15 -6.02 -2.62
C VAL A 138 -4.27 -7.48 -3.04
N GLN A 139 -4.17 -8.39 -2.08
CA GLN A 139 -4.22 -9.84 -2.33
C GLN A 139 -5.59 -10.48 -2.08
N SER A 140 -6.43 -9.84 -1.28
CA SER A 140 -7.80 -10.25 -0.97
C SER A 140 -8.51 -9.13 -0.20
N GLY A 141 -9.84 -9.13 -0.21
CA GLY A 141 -10.61 -8.26 0.69
C GLY A 141 -11.89 -7.70 0.08
N ASN A 142 -12.78 -7.29 0.96
CA ASN A 142 -13.96 -6.50 0.62
C ASN A 142 -13.83 -5.10 1.24
N ASN A 143 -14.28 -4.06 0.54
CA ASN A 143 -14.31 -2.68 1.05
C ASN A 143 -12.88 -2.17 1.34
N VAL A 144 -12.12 -1.98 0.27
CA VAL A 144 -10.78 -1.37 0.29
C VAL A 144 -10.86 -0.03 -0.45
N LYS A 145 -10.55 1.06 0.25
CA LYS A 145 -10.65 2.42 -0.28
C LYS A 145 -9.29 3.10 -0.25
N VAL A 146 -8.90 3.67 -1.37
CA VAL A 146 -7.66 4.41 -1.58
C VAL A 146 -8.04 5.78 -2.13
N THR A 147 -7.95 6.82 -1.31
CA THR A 147 -8.47 8.14 -1.67
C THR A 147 -7.55 9.30 -1.32
N GLY A 148 -7.43 10.29 -2.20
CA GLY A 148 -6.69 11.53 -1.90
C GLY A 148 -5.17 11.35 -1.76
N ASN A 149 -4.61 10.20 -2.13
CA ASN A 149 -3.20 9.89 -1.92
C ASN A 149 -2.31 10.42 -3.04
N ARG A 150 -1.03 10.58 -2.72
CA ARG A 150 0.07 10.74 -3.68
C ARG A 150 0.88 9.45 -3.71
N LEU A 151 0.97 8.77 -4.85
CA LEU A 151 1.70 7.51 -4.99
C LEU A 151 2.75 7.65 -6.10
N THR A 152 4.03 7.61 -5.78
CA THR A 152 5.11 7.85 -6.75
C THR A 152 6.24 6.83 -6.62
N ASP A 153 7.08 6.76 -7.64
CA ASP A 153 8.39 6.08 -7.60
C ASP A 153 8.37 4.55 -7.45
N SER A 154 7.19 3.92 -7.36
CA SER A 154 7.05 2.46 -7.49
C SER A 154 7.53 2.00 -8.87
N HIS A 155 8.36 0.95 -8.95
CA HIS A 155 8.72 0.36 -10.23
C HIS A 155 7.67 -0.66 -10.70
N SER A 156 6.98 -1.36 -9.80
CA SER A 156 5.97 -2.35 -10.19
C SER A 156 4.63 -1.71 -10.51
N ALA A 157 3.92 -1.19 -9.51
CA ALA A 157 2.71 -0.40 -9.68
C ALA A 157 2.46 0.50 -8.47
N ALA A 158 1.76 1.62 -8.66
CA ALA A 158 1.23 2.36 -7.52
C ALA A 158 0.13 1.55 -6.81
N VAL A 159 -0.69 0.82 -7.58
CA VAL A 159 -1.64 -0.16 -7.04
C VAL A 159 -1.57 -1.47 -7.82
N GLN A 160 -1.27 -2.56 -7.13
CA GLN A 160 -1.29 -3.90 -7.68
C GLN A 160 -2.36 -4.75 -6.98
N ILE A 161 -3.45 -5.06 -7.68
CA ILE A 161 -4.42 -6.05 -7.22
C ILE A 161 -4.03 -7.40 -7.82
N THR A 162 -3.62 -8.35 -6.98
CA THR A 162 -3.18 -9.68 -7.45
C THR A 162 -4.25 -10.75 -7.28
N GLN A 163 -5.15 -10.63 -6.30
CA GLN A 163 -6.01 -11.73 -5.83
C GLN A 163 -5.19 -13.01 -5.55
N ASP A 164 -4.07 -12.90 -4.82
CA ASP A 164 -3.24 -14.07 -4.45
C ASP A 164 -3.84 -14.91 -3.32
N ARG A 165 -4.66 -14.31 -2.46
CA ARG A 165 -5.20 -14.95 -1.26
C ARG A 165 -6.71 -15.14 -1.30
N GLY A 166 -7.40 -14.46 -2.20
CA GLY A 166 -8.85 -14.47 -2.25
C GLY A 166 -9.45 -13.42 -3.18
N VAL A 167 -10.78 -13.44 -3.24
CA VAL A 167 -11.58 -12.45 -3.98
C VAL A 167 -11.32 -11.05 -3.43
N VAL A 168 -11.24 -10.08 -4.35
CA VAL A 168 -11.28 -8.65 -4.10
C VAL A 168 -12.61 -8.09 -4.60
N SER A 169 -13.30 -7.32 -3.76
CA SER A 169 -14.57 -6.67 -4.10
C SER A 169 -14.72 -5.32 -3.42
N ASN A 170 -15.55 -4.46 -4.00
CA ASN A 170 -15.80 -3.10 -3.54
C ASN A 170 -14.49 -2.31 -3.33
N PHE A 171 -13.60 -2.38 -4.32
CA PHE A 171 -12.37 -1.60 -4.37
C PHE A 171 -12.66 -0.21 -4.93
N VAL A 172 -12.22 0.83 -4.22
CA VAL A 172 -12.44 2.22 -4.60
C VAL A 172 -11.09 2.93 -4.67
N TYR A 173 -10.78 3.54 -5.81
CA TYR A 173 -9.60 4.36 -6.03
C TYR A 173 -10.00 5.72 -6.57
N THR A 174 -9.99 6.74 -5.71
CA THR A 174 -10.55 8.06 -6.05
C THR A 174 -9.70 9.25 -5.62
N ASN A 175 -9.70 10.34 -6.39
CA ASN A 175 -9.01 11.59 -6.02
C ASN A 175 -7.51 11.43 -5.75
N ASN A 176 -6.86 10.39 -6.29
CA ASN A 176 -5.43 10.18 -6.10
C ASN A 176 -4.61 10.85 -7.20
N TYR A 177 -3.40 11.26 -6.88
CA TYR A 177 -2.33 11.43 -7.85
C TYR A 177 -1.42 10.21 -7.80
N ALA A 178 -1.17 9.58 -8.96
CA ALA A 178 -0.18 8.51 -9.03
C ALA A 178 0.70 8.59 -10.27
N ASN A 179 1.96 8.24 -10.15
CA ASN A 179 2.91 8.16 -11.25
C ASN A 179 3.75 6.89 -11.15
N ASN A 180 4.47 6.57 -12.22
CA ASN A 180 5.36 5.40 -12.30
C ASN A 180 4.60 4.06 -12.31
N GLY A 181 5.34 2.96 -12.09
CA GLY A 181 4.90 1.59 -12.32
C GLY A 181 5.15 1.09 -13.74
N ALA A 182 5.00 -0.22 -13.97
CA ALA A 182 4.87 -0.78 -15.31
C ALA A 182 3.55 -0.29 -15.94
N CYS A 183 2.46 -0.51 -15.22
CA CYS A 183 1.22 0.24 -15.31
C CYS A 183 0.91 0.78 -13.91
N THR A 184 0.35 1.98 -13.78
CA THR A 184 0.19 2.61 -12.47
C THR A 184 -0.82 1.85 -11.58
N VAL A 185 -1.94 1.40 -12.15
CA VAL A 185 -2.91 0.51 -11.50
C VAL A 185 -3.04 -0.76 -12.32
N ASN A 186 -2.71 -1.90 -11.72
CA ASN A 186 -2.79 -3.21 -12.35
C ASN A 186 -3.79 -4.10 -11.63
N ILE A 187 -4.80 -4.62 -12.36
CA ILE A 187 -5.85 -5.48 -11.81
C ILE A 187 -5.77 -6.86 -12.44
N ALA A 188 -5.32 -7.83 -11.66
CA ALA A 188 -5.31 -9.24 -12.03
C ALA A 188 -6.48 -10.00 -11.37
N GLU A 189 -7.16 -10.82 -12.17
CA GLU A 189 -8.25 -11.68 -11.70
C GLU A 189 -7.76 -13.00 -11.08
N LYS A 190 -6.60 -13.50 -11.51
CA LYS A 190 -6.05 -14.83 -11.18
C LYS A 190 -7.14 -15.92 -11.15
N ALA A 191 -7.14 -16.80 -10.14
CA ALA A 191 -8.08 -17.92 -10.02
C ALA A 191 -9.45 -17.50 -9.46
N TYR A 192 -9.60 -16.25 -9.02
CA TYR A 192 -10.81 -15.77 -8.32
C TYR A 192 -11.78 -15.02 -9.24
N GLY A 193 -11.38 -14.77 -10.48
CA GLY A 193 -12.24 -14.16 -11.50
C GLY A 193 -12.40 -12.64 -11.32
N PRO A 194 -13.39 -12.03 -12.00
CA PRO A 194 -13.53 -10.58 -12.07
C PRO A 194 -13.88 -9.96 -10.72
N LEU A 195 -13.24 -8.83 -10.43
CA LEU A 195 -13.60 -8.01 -9.28
C LEU A 195 -15.05 -7.49 -9.44
N LYS A 196 -15.72 -7.30 -8.31
CA LYS A 196 -17.10 -6.75 -8.25
C LYS A 196 -17.11 -5.42 -7.52
N GLY A 197 -17.87 -4.46 -8.02
CA GLY A 197 -18.04 -3.15 -7.40
C GLY A 197 -16.80 -2.26 -7.46
N THR A 198 -15.96 -2.41 -8.48
CA THR A 198 -14.73 -1.63 -8.64
C THR A 198 -15.04 -0.22 -9.14
N ILE A 199 -14.53 0.79 -8.44
CA ILE A 199 -14.68 2.21 -8.78
C ILE A 199 -13.28 2.82 -8.93
N ILE A 200 -13.02 3.47 -10.06
CA ILE A 200 -11.80 4.23 -10.31
C ILE A 200 -12.19 5.57 -10.90
N LYS A 201 -12.15 6.63 -10.11
CA LYS A 201 -12.64 7.95 -10.55
C LYS A 201 -11.82 9.12 -10.05
N ASP A 202 -11.88 10.23 -10.77
CA ASP A 202 -11.35 11.52 -10.29
C ASP A 202 -9.85 11.50 -10.00
N ASN A 203 -9.08 10.62 -10.66
CA ASN A 203 -7.65 10.49 -10.43
C ASN A 203 -6.83 11.22 -11.50
N THR A 204 -5.66 11.68 -11.09
CA THR A 204 -4.64 12.25 -11.96
C THR A 204 -3.45 11.30 -12.05
N PHE A 205 -3.04 10.95 -13.26
CA PHE A 205 -1.92 10.04 -13.51
C PHE A 205 -0.74 10.77 -14.14
N GLY A 206 0.47 10.50 -13.68
CA GLY A 206 1.67 10.84 -14.44
C GLY A 206 1.85 9.92 -15.66
N LYS A 207 2.87 10.21 -16.47
CA LYS A 207 3.15 9.48 -17.72
C LYS A 207 4.41 8.62 -17.66
N ASP A 208 5.07 8.55 -16.50
CA ASP A 208 6.37 7.89 -16.33
C ASP A 208 6.23 6.38 -16.09
N THR A 209 5.26 5.76 -16.76
CA THR A 209 5.01 4.31 -16.75
C THR A 209 5.94 3.59 -17.72
N LYS A 210 6.49 2.42 -17.36
CA LYS A 210 7.33 1.62 -18.30
C LYS A 210 6.55 1.21 -19.55
N VAL A 211 5.29 0.82 -19.40
CA VAL A 211 4.38 0.62 -20.53
C VAL A 211 3.76 1.96 -20.88
N ALA A 212 4.15 2.54 -22.02
CA ALA A 212 3.72 3.88 -22.43
C ALA A 212 2.20 4.10 -22.26
N ASN A 213 1.83 5.17 -21.56
CA ASN A 213 0.45 5.57 -21.26
C ASN A 213 -0.37 4.44 -20.66
N CYS A 214 0.15 3.73 -19.66
CA CYS A 214 -0.56 2.66 -18.95
C CYS A 214 -0.93 3.06 -17.52
N ALA A 215 -1.83 4.02 -17.36
CA ALA A 215 -2.35 4.37 -16.04
C ALA A 215 -3.16 3.23 -15.40
N VAL A 216 -4.02 2.54 -16.16
CA VAL A 216 -4.84 1.42 -15.66
C VAL A 216 -4.83 0.27 -16.66
N ILE A 217 -4.61 -0.95 -16.17
CA ILE A 217 -4.76 -2.20 -16.93
C ILE A 217 -5.66 -3.19 -16.19
N ALA A 218 -6.60 -3.78 -16.92
CA ALA A 218 -7.52 -4.78 -16.40
C ALA A 218 -8.08 -5.66 -17.52
N LYS A 219 -8.53 -6.87 -17.18
CA LYS A 219 -9.35 -7.69 -18.08
C LYS A 219 -10.73 -7.06 -18.25
N THR A 220 -11.33 -7.21 -19.44
CA THR A 220 -12.66 -6.65 -19.76
C THR A 220 -13.81 -7.30 -18.98
N THR A 221 -13.56 -8.46 -18.36
CA THR A 221 -14.51 -9.16 -17.48
C THR A 221 -14.69 -8.47 -16.13
N THR A 222 -13.70 -7.69 -15.68
CA THR A 222 -13.83 -6.80 -14.53
C THR A 222 -14.49 -5.49 -14.97
N ILE A 223 -15.74 -5.30 -14.55
CA ILE A 223 -16.49 -4.08 -14.85
C ILE A 223 -16.09 -3.00 -13.85
N ILE A 224 -15.54 -1.90 -14.36
CA ILE A 224 -15.05 -0.77 -13.57
C ILE A 224 -15.94 0.43 -13.85
N ASP A 225 -16.46 1.04 -12.79
CA ASP A 225 -17.05 2.38 -12.89
C ASP A 225 -15.91 3.40 -13.02
N PHE A 226 -15.59 3.73 -14.28
CA PHE A 226 -14.38 4.45 -14.68
C PHE A 226 -14.73 5.83 -15.23
N GLN A 227 -14.49 6.89 -14.45
CA GLN A 227 -14.91 8.25 -14.81
C GLN A 227 -13.89 9.30 -14.39
N ARG A 228 -13.73 10.36 -15.20
CA ARG A 228 -12.93 11.55 -14.83
C ARG A 228 -11.49 11.21 -14.39
N ASN A 229 -10.86 10.30 -15.10
CA ASN A 229 -9.45 9.96 -14.92
C ASN A 229 -8.63 10.60 -16.03
N TYR A 230 -7.62 11.37 -15.66
CA TYR A 230 -6.82 12.16 -16.59
C TYR A 230 -5.33 11.93 -16.34
N TYR A 231 -4.53 12.07 -17.38
CA TYR A 231 -3.10 12.27 -17.21
C TYR A 231 -2.83 13.70 -16.74
N SER A 232 -1.63 13.96 -16.24
CA SER A 232 -1.18 15.28 -15.77
C SER A 232 -1.19 16.38 -16.85
N ASP A 233 -1.25 16.00 -18.13
CA ASP A 233 -1.44 16.91 -19.27
C ASP A 233 -2.91 17.07 -19.69
N ASN A 234 -3.85 16.66 -18.83
CA ASN A 234 -5.30 16.66 -19.02
C ASN A 234 -5.82 15.72 -20.12
N SER A 235 -4.97 14.89 -20.75
CA SER A 235 -5.47 13.87 -21.66
C SER A 235 -6.23 12.78 -20.91
N THR A 236 -7.30 12.25 -21.51
CA THR A 236 -8.13 11.23 -20.87
C THR A 236 -7.40 9.91 -20.74
N VAL A 237 -7.49 9.26 -19.57
CA VAL A 237 -7.02 7.89 -19.40
C VAL A 237 -8.02 6.91 -20.01
N VAL A 238 -7.50 5.84 -20.61
CA VAL A 238 -8.29 4.67 -21.03
C VAL A 238 -7.76 3.43 -20.32
N ILE A 239 -8.65 2.50 -20.00
CA ILE A 239 -8.25 1.20 -19.45
C ILE A 239 -7.60 0.38 -20.56
N LYS A 240 -6.34 -0.03 -20.36
CA LYS A 240 -5.69 -1.01 -21.23
C LYS A 240 -6.25 -2.41 -20.96
N LYS A 241 -6.37 -3.21 -22.01
CA LYS A 241 -6.75 -4.62 -21.91
C LYS A 241 -5.57 -5.42 -21.37
N GLY A 242 -5.76 -6.10 -20.24
CA GLY A 242 -4.84 -7.08 -19.67
C GLY A 242 -5.31 -8.52 -19.84
#